data_AF-A0A7K9JPN2-F1
#
_entry.id   AF-A0A7K9JPN2-F1
#
_cell.length_a   1.000
_cell.length_b   1.000
_cell.length_c   1.000
_cell.angle_alpha   90.00
_cell.angle_beta   90.00
_cell.angle_gamma   90.00
#
_symmetry.space_group_name_H-M   'P 1'
#
loop_
_entity.id
_entity.type
_entity.pdbx_description
1 polymer ?
#
loop_
_entity_poly.entity_id
_entity_poly.type
_entity_poly.pdbx_seq_one_letter_code
_entity_poly.pdbx_strand_id
1 'polypeptide(L)'
;SRDDLGVPAGVTVCQLSLAGATPGATPGDTLLLTRLERGREPVSVRIATQRSQAPLSEVLREFQRIQREQREANACTERRQWWERRSQLDQRMQ
;
A
#
# COMPACT_ATOMS: atom_id res chain seq x y z
N SER A 1 -11.48 -24.28 -18.95
CA SER A 1 -10.93 -23.21 -19.80
C SER A 1 -10.69 -22.01 -18.91
N ARG A 2 -9.44 -21.54 -18.80
CA ARG A 2 -8.99 -20.53 -17.82
C ARG A 2 -8.98 -19.12 -18.44
N ASP A 3 -9.90 -18.88 -19.38
CA ASP A 3 -9.93 -17.74 -20.29
C ASP A 3 -11.22 -16.93 -20.11
N ASP A 4 -11.41 -16.29 -18.96
CA ASP A 4 -12.17 -15.02 -18.91
C ASP A 4 -12.04 -14.40 -17.51
N LEU A 5 -10.89 -13.78 -17.24
CA LEU A 5 -10.78 -12.81 -16.14
C LEU A 5 -11.45 -11.46 -16.49
N GLY A 6 -12.25 -11.40 -17.56
CA GLY A 6 -12.89 -10.17 -18.04
C GLY A 6 -11.90 -9.08 -18.46
N VAL A 7 -10.63 -9.43 -18.72
CA VAL A 7 -9.58 -8.46 -19.07
C VAL A 7 -9.91 -7.87 -20.45
N PRO A 8 -10.03 -6.53 -20.58
CA PRO A 8 -10.27 -5.90 -21.87
C PRO A 8 -9.14 -6.17 -22.86
N ALA A 9 -9.46 -6.20 -24.16
CA ALA A 9 -8.45 -6.33 -25.20
C ALA A 9 -7.47 -5.15 -25.17
N GLY A 10 -6.18 -5.43 -25.32
CA GLY A 10 -5.12 -4.41 -25.24
C GLY A 10 -4.70 -4.01 -23.82
N VAL A 11 -5.34 -4.58 -22.78
CA VAL A 11 -4.98 -4.33 -21.38
C VAL A 11 -4.15 -5.49 -20.81
N THR A 12 -3.11 -5.12 -20.07
CA THR A 12 -2.36 -6.04 -19.21
C THR A 12 -2.67 -5.73 -17.76
N VAL A 13 -3.10 -6.73 -16.99
CA VAL A 13 -3.32 -6.61 -15.55
C VAL A 13 -2.14 -7.24 -14.83
N CYS A 14 -1.47 -6.46 -13.98
CA CYS A 14 -0.41 -6.94 -13.10
C CYS A 14 -0.93 -7.00 -11.67
N GLN A 15 -1.08 -8.21 -11.13
CA GLN A 15 -1.39 -8.42 -9.73
C GLN A 15 -0.09 -8.60 -8.94
N LEU A 16 0.07 -7.80 -7.89
CA LEU A 16 1.14 -7.94 -6.91
C LEU A 16 0.54 -8.43 -5.60
N SER A 17 1.08 -9.51 -5.03
CA SER A 17 0.69 -10.00 -3.71
C SER A 17 1.89 -10.47 -2.89
N LEU A 18 1.72 -10.46 -1.56
CA LEU A 18 2.67 -11.06 -0.64
C LEU A 18 2.40 -12.55 -0.55
N ALA A 19 3.40 -13.36 -0.86
CA ALA A 19 3.28 -14.80 -0.68
C ALA A 19 3.45 -15.16 0.80
N GLY A 20 2.58 -16.04 1.29
CA GLY A 20 2.69 -16.64 2.62
C GLY A 20 3.96 -17.48 2.77
N ALA A 21 4.23 -17.88 4.02
CA ALA A 21 5.41 -18.66 4.42
C ALA A 21 5.63 -19.84 3.46
N THR A 22 6.72 -19.80 2.69
CA THR A 22 7.21 -20.97 1.95
C THR A 22 8.15 -21.70 2.90
N PRO A 23 8.22 -23.04 2.94
CA PRO A 23 9.14 -23.74 3.83
C PRO A 23 10.58 -23.21 3.63
N GLY A 24 11.17 -22.64 4.69
CA GLY A 24 12.51 -22.03 4.66
C GLY A 24 12.59 -20.54 4.32
N ALA A 25 11.46 -19.85 4.08
CA ALA A 25 11.42 -18.41 3.80
C ALA A 25 10.65 -17.63 4.88
N THR A 26 11.19 -16.48 5.29
CA THR A 26 10.51 -15.53 6.19
C THR A 26 9.17 -15.09 5.59
N PRO A 27 8.04 -15.24 6.32
CA PRO A 27 6.73 -14.81 5.85
C PRO A 27 6.72 -13.31 5.52
N GLY A 28 6.15 -12.94 4.38
CA GLY A 28 6.03 -11.52 3.99
C GLY A 28 7.25 -10.94 3.26
N ASP A 29 8.30 -11.71 3.01
CA ASP A 29 9.46 -11.26 2.22
C ASP A 29 9.49 -11.84 0.79
N THR A 30 8.42 -12.49 0.35
CA THR A 30 8.30 -12.96 -1.04
C THR A 30 7.16 -12.24 -1.73
N LEU A 31 7.47 -11.56 -2.84
CA LEU A 31 6.48 -10.92 -3.71
C LEU A 31 6.09 -11.90 -4.83
N LEU A 32 4.80 -12.06 -5.07
CA LEU A 32 4.25 -12.75 -6.23
C LEU A 32 3.74 -11.70 -7.21
N LEU A 33 4.32 -11.65 -8.40
CA LEU A 33 3.84 -10.82 -9.51
C LEU A 33 3.20 -11.74 -10.53
N THR A 34 1.92 -11.52 -10.82
CA THR A 34 1.17 -12.26 -11.83
C THR A 34 0.70 -11.31 -12.92
N ARG A 35 1.08 -11.61 -14.16
CA ARG A 35 0.61 -10.92 -15.36
C ARG A 35 -0.56 -11.67 -15.98
N LEU A 36 -1.63 -10.94 -16.25
CA LEU A 36 -2.85 -11.43 -16.86
C LEU A 36 -3.15 -10.61 -18.12
N GLU A 37 -3.37 -11.30 -19.23
CA GLU A 37 -3.68 -10.69 -20.52
C GLU A 37 -4.81 -11.50 -21.18
N ARG A 38 -5.68 -10.82 -21.94
CA ARG A 38 -6.78 -11.49 -22.63
C ARG A 38 -6.26 -12.53 -23.63
N GLY A 39 -6.72 -13.77 -23.52
CA GLY A 39 -6.35 -14.88 -24.42
C GLY A 39 -4.91 -15.36 -24.28
N ARG A 40 -4.24 -15.03 -23.18
CA ARG A 40 -2.88 -15.50 -22.87
C ARG A 40 -2.86 -16.16 -21.51
N GLU A 41 -2.05 -17.20 -21.38
CA GLU A 41 -1.85 -17.88 -20.11
C GLU A 41 -1.25 -16.93 -19.06
N PRO A 42 -1.80 -16.90 -17.83
CA PRO A 42 -1.21 -16.19 -16.71
C PRO A 42 0.27 -16.52 -16.49
N VAL A 43 1.09 -15.50 -16.34
CA VAL A 43 2.52 -15.65 -16.02
C VAL A 43 2.76 -15.17 -14.61
N SER A 44 3.28 -16.02 -13.74
CA SER A 44 3.58 -15.69 -12.34
C SER A 44 5.08 -15.82 -12.04
N VAL A 45 5.65 -14.82 -11.37
CA VAL A 45 7.04 -14.82 -10.89
C VAL A 45 7.09 -14.59 -9.38
N ARG A 46 7.98 -15.31 -8.70
CA ARG A 46 8.25 -15.16 -7.26
C ARG A 46 9.57 -14.43 -7.07
N ILE A 47 9.53 -13.33 -6.31
CA ILE A 47 10.68 -12.48 -6.04
C ILE A 47 10.95 -12.52 -4.55
N ALA A 48 12.07 -13.14 -4.17
CA ALA A 48 12.53 -13.16 -2.78
C ALA A 48 13.26 -11.85 -2.46
N THR A 49 12.75 -11.10 -1.48
CA THR A 49 13.27 -9.78 -1.07
C THR A 49 14.21 -9.83 0.13
N GLN A 50 14.45 -11.01 0.70
CA GLN A 50 15.39 -11.18 1.82
C GLN A 50 16.84 -10.78 1.47
N ARG A 51 17.18 -10.77 0.17
CA ARG A 51 18.52 -10.45 -0.33
C ARG A 51 18.61 -9.04 -0.93
N SER A 52 17.54 -8.23 -0.89
CA SER A 52 17.59 -6.83 -1.31
C SER A 52 18.13 -5.93 -0.20
N GLN A 53 18.36 -4.64 -0.51
CA GLN A 53 18.84 -3.64 0.46
C GLN A 53 18.02 -3.60 1.77
N ALA A 54 16.72 -3.90 1.69
CA ALA A 54 15.87 -4.14 2.84
C ALA A 54 14.87 -5.27 2.52
N PRO A 55 14.47 -6.09 3.51
CA PRO A 55 13.36 -7.04 3.38
C PRO A 55 12.02 -6.31 3.16
N LEU A 56 11.14 -6.88 2.35
CA LEU A 56 9.84 -6.27 2.05
C LEU A 56 8.96 -6.09 3.29
N SER A 57 9.04 -7.01 4.26
CA SER A 57 8.32 -6.88 5.52
C SER A 57 8.73 -5.64 6.34
N GLU A 58 10.00 -5.24 6.28
CA GLU A 58 10.50 -4.03 6.94
C GLU A 58 9.97 -2.77 6.25
N VAL A 59 10.09 -2.71 4.92
CA VAL A 59 9.58 -1.59 4.10
C VAL A 59 8.08 -1.39 4.31
N LEU A 60 7.30 -2.46 4.40
CA LEU A 60 5.86 -2.39 4.64
C LEU A 60 5.51 -1.87 6.04
N ARG A 61 6.27 -2.27 7.07
CA ARG A 61 6.07 -1.74 8.44
C ARG A 61 6.36 -0.23 8.47
N GLU A 62 7.42 0.19 7.79
CA GLU A 62 7.79 1.60 7.72
C GLU A 62 6.73 2.42 6.98
N PHE A 63 6.26 1.93 5.84
CA PHE A 63 5.16 2.57 5.12
C PHE A 63 3.90 2.71 5.99
N GLN A 64 3.54 1.66 6.74
CA GLN A 64 2.40 1.72 7.67
C GLN A 64 2.61 2.73 8.80
N ARG A 65 3.84 2.86 9.31
CA ARG A 65 4.21 3.87 10.31
C ARG A 65 4.01 5.27 9.75
N ILE A 66 4.59 5.56 8.58
CA ILE A 66 4.43 6.84 7.88
C ILE A 66 2.94 7.15 7.63
N GLN A 67 2.15 6.16 7.19
CA GLN A 67 0.71 6.37 6.99
C GLN A 67 -0.03 6.71 8.29
N ARG A 68 0.35 6.13 9.44
CA ARG A 68 -0.25 6.47 10.74
C ARG A 68 0.12 7.88 11.15
N GLU A 69 1.41 8.21 11.09
CA GLU A 69 1.92 9.55 11.43
C GLU A 69 1.25 10.62 10.56
N GLN A 70 1.10 10.38 9.26
CA GLN A 70 0.39 11.30 8.37
C GLN A 70 -1.10 11.45 8.73
N ARG A 71 -1.78 10.35 9.11
CA ARG A 71 -3.18 10.42 9.56
C ARG A 71 -3.31 11.21 10.85
N GLU A 72 -2.41 11.01 11.80
CA GLU A 72 -2.38 11.75 13.06
C GLU A 72 -2.11 13.23 12.82
N ALA A 73 -1.13 13.57 11.96
CA ALA A 73 -0.85 14.94 11.56
C ALA A 73 -2.05 15.60 10.85
N ASN A 74 -2.66 14.92 9.88
CA ASN A 74 -3.84 15.41 9.16
C ASN A 74 -5.07 15.55 10.06
N ALA A 75 -5.23 14.66 11.05
CA ALA A 75 -6.29 14.76 12.06
C ALA A 75 -6.01 15.90 13.07
N CYS A 76 -4.75 16.27 13.27
CA CYS A 76 -4.31 17.30 14.21
C CYS A 76 -4.36 18.72 13.64
N THR A 77 -4.51 18.89 12.32
CA THR A 77 -4.48 20.22 11.71
C THR A 77 -5.87 20.82 11.52
N GLU A 78 -6.00 22.06 11.98
CA GLU A 78 -7.03 23.06 11.67
C GLU A 78 -8.26 23.20 12.56
N ARG A 79 -9.19 22.26 12.74
CA ARG A 79 -10.49 22.65 13.35
C ARG A 79 -10.37 23.28 14.74
N ARG A 80 -9.66 22.65 15.68
CA ARG A 80 -9.59 23.15 17.07
C ARG A 80 -8.77 24.44 17.18
N GLN A 81 -7.60 24.50 16.55
CA GLN A 81 -6.75 25.71 16.56
C GLN A 81 -7.39 26.87 15.78
N TRP A 82 -8.11 26.58 14.70
CA TRP A 82 -8.88 27.56 13.94
C TRP A 82 -10.02 28.14 14.80
N TRP A 83 -10.79 27.27 15.48
CA TRP A 83 -11.85 27.70 16.40
C TRP A 83 -11.30 28.49 17.61
N GLU A 84 -10.20 28.07 18.22
CA GLU A 84 -9.56 28.79 19.34
C GLU A 84 -9.05 30.18 18.93
N ARG A 85 -8.37 30.30 17.79
CA ARG A 85 -7.90 31.61 17.29
C ARG A 85 -9.07 32.54 16.94
N ARG A 86 -10.14 32.01 16.34
CA ARG A 86 -11.35 32.78 16.02
C ARG A 86 -12.04 33.29 17.29
N SER A 87 -12.18 32.43 18.29
CA SER A 87 -12.82 32.78 19.57
C SER A 87 -12.05 33.85 20.35
N GLN A 88 -10.71 33.79 20.36
CA GLN A 88 -9.87 34.82 20.98
C GLN A 88 -9.97 36.18 20.27
N LEU A 89 -10.15 36.18 18.95
CA LEU A 89 -10.34 37.42 18.18
C LEU A 89 -11.71 38.05 18.47
N ASP A 90 -12.78 37.26 18.52
CA ASP A 90 -14.12 37.75 18.86
C ASP A 90 -14.19 38.31 20.29
N GLN A 91 -13.53 37.67 21.26
CA GLN A 91 -13.44 38.17 22.65
C GLN A 91 -12.76 39.55 22.76
N ARG A 92 -11.84 39.88 21.85
CA ARG A 92 -11.15 41.18 21.85
C ARG A 92 -11.92 42.27 21.13
N MET A 93 -12.96 41.89 20.38
CA MET A 93 -13.81 42.83 19.65
C MET A 93 -15.05 43.24 20.46
N GLN A 94 -15.44 42.45 21.47
CA GLN A 94 -16.42 42.85 22.49
C GLN A 94 -15.81 43.83 23.49
#